data_AF-A0A7X9L197-F1
#
_entry.id   AF-A0A7X9L197-F1
#
_cell.length_a   1.000
_cell.length_b   1.000
_cell.length_c   1.000
_cell.angle_alpha   90.00
_cell.angle_beta   90.00
_cell.angle_gamma   90.00
#
_symmetry.space_group_name_H-M   'P 1'
#
loop_
_entity.id
_entity.type
_entity.pdbx_description
1 polymer ?
#
loop_
_entity_poly.entity_id
_entity_poly.type
_entity_poly.pdbx_seq_one_letter_code
_entity_poly.pdbx_strand_id
1 'polypeptide(L)' 'MRPNFKDIKYTGSSGECCIKEHISSWNTPEKIEVKSIYTEKDLEGMEHLGYAAGIPPYLRGPYSTMYVMRPWTIR' A
#
# COMPACT_ATOMS: atom_id res chain seq x y z
N MET A 1 15.74 -9.51 35.51
CA MET A 1 15.15 -10.83 35.20
C MET A 1 14.11 -10.60 34.10
N ARG A 2 14.25 -11.24 32.93
CA ARG A 2 13.31 -11.05 31.80
C ARG A 2 12.03 -11.85 32.06
N PRO A 3 10.83 -11.26 31.93
CA PRO A 3 9.59 -12.02 32.00
C PRO A 3 9.54 -13.09 30.90
N ASN A 4 9.02 -14.27 31.24
CA ASN A 4 8.86 -15.38 30.31
C ASN A 4 7.43 -15.35 29.75
N PHE A 5 7.30 -15.07 28.45
CA PHE A 5 6.00 -14.82 27.80
C PHE A 5 5.29 -16.10 27.35
N LYS A 6 5.86 -17.29 27.60
CA LYS A 6 5.30 -18.59 27.16
C LYS A 6 4.01 -18.97 27.88
N ASP A 7 3.82 -18.51 29.12
CA ASP A 7 2.69 -18.94 29.96
C ASP A 7 1.51 -17.97 29.94
N ILE A 8 1.58 -16.92 29.11
CA ILE A 8 0.50 -15.95 28.98
C ILE A 8 -0.60 -16.60 28.13
N LYS A 9 -1.64 -17.10 28.79
CA LYS A 9 -2.84 -17.58 28.13
C LYS A 9 -3.59 -16.38 27.54
N TYR A 10 -3.57 -16.28 26.21
CA TYR A 10 -4.42 -15.34 25.49
C TYR A 10 -5.88 -15.78 25.64
N THR A 11 -6.62 -15.16 26.55
CA THR A 11 -8.08 -15.22 26.56
C THR A 11 -8.54 -14.32 25.44
N GLY A 12 -8.51 -14.84 24.21
CA GLY A 12 -9.09 -14.14 23.08
C GLY A 12 -10.51 -13.77 23.44
N SER A 13 -10.76 -12.48 23.68
CA SER A 13 -12.04 -11.99 23.25
C SER A 13 -11.97 -12.15 21.74
N SER A 14 -12.76 -13.08 21.23
CA SER A 14 -13.40 -12.87 19.93
C SER A 14 -14.29 -11.64 20.09
N GLY A 15 -13.65 -10.49 20.25
CA GLY A 15 -14.27 -9.20 20.17
C GLY A 15 -14.61 -9.05 18.71
N GLU A 16 -15.83 -9.43 18.35
CA GLU A 16 -16.54 -8.81 17.24
C GLU A 16 -16.72 -7.33 17.60
N CYS A 17 -15.61 -6.60 17.62
CA CYS A 17 -15.61 -5.18 17.86
C CYS A 17 -15.74 -4.53 16.49
N CYS A 18 -16.95 -4.64 15.96
CA CYS A 18 -17.56 -3.66 15.10
C CYS A 18 -16.62 -3.16 13.98
N ILE A 19 -16.38 -3.97 12.95
CA ILE A 19 -16.10 -3.38 11.64
C ILE A 19 -17.45 -2.91 11.09
N LYS A 20 -17.96 -1.80 11.62
CA LYS A 20 -18.90 -1.00 10.84
C LYS A 20 -18.04 -0.41 9.74
N GLU A 21 -18.04 -1.02 8.56
CA GLU A 21 -17.44 -0.46 7.36
C GLU A 21 -18.15 0.85 7.02
N HIS A 22 -17.78 1.94 7.69
CA HIS A 22 -18.07 3.28 7.25
C HIS A 22 -17.06 3.56 6.13
N ILE A 23 -17.30 2.97 4.96
CA ILE A 23 -16.50 3.22 3.75
C ILE A 23 -16.86 4.62 3.29
N SER A 24 -16.19 5.61 3.87
CA SER A 24 -16.26 6.99 3.43
C SER A 24 -15.30 7.13 2.25
N SER A 25 -15.80 6.97 1.03
CA SER A 25 -15.03 7.29 -0.17
C SER A 25 -14.82 8.81 -0.25
N TRP A 26 -13.57 9.22 -0.46
CA TRP A 26 -13.24 10.63 -0.65
C TRP A 26 -13.27 10.95 -2.14
N ASN A 27 -14.13 11.90 -2.52
CA ASN A 27 -14.18 12.43 -3.88
C ASN A 27 -13.10 13.50 -4.07
N THR A 28 -12.13 13.22 -4.93
CA THR A 28 -11.06 14.19 -5.26
C THR A 28 -11.52 15.18 -6.33
N PRO A 29 -10.84 16.34 -6.47
CA PRO A 29 -11.12 17.31 -7.54
C PRO A 29 -11.02 16.72 -8.96
N GLU A 30 -10.23 15.66 -9.15
CA GLU A 30 -10.07 14.93 -10.40
C GLU A 30 -11.28 14.02 -10.72
N LYS A 31 -12.31 14.00 -9.86
CA LYS A 31 -13.51 13.15 -9.96
C LYS A 31 -13.17 11.66 -9.86
N ILE A 32 -12.17 11.33 -9.05
CA ILE A 32 -11.80 9.95 -8.73
C ILE A 32 -12.21 9.68 -7.29
N GLU A 33 -12.96 8.60 -7.09
CA GLU A 33 -13.34 8.14 -5.76
C GLU A 33 -12.20 7.35 -5.13
N VAL A 34 -11.68 7.82 -4.01
CA VAL A 34 -10.61 7.17 -3.27
C VAL A 34 -11.21 6.35 -2.13
N LYS A 35 -11.03 5.03 -2.17
CA LYS A 35 -11.41 4.10 -1.09
C LYS A 35 -10.59 4.38 0.16
N SER A 36 -11.16 4.16 1.35
CA SER A 36 -10.43 4.31 2.62
C SER A 36 -9.42 3.19 2.87
N ILE A 37 -9.62 2.02 2.25
CA ILE A 37 -8.78 0.82 2.40
C ILE A 37 -8.61 0.20 1.01
N TYR A 38 -7.38 -0.25 0.71
CA TYR A 38 -7.04 -1.03 -0.48
C TYR A 38 -6.41 -2.35 -0.04
N THR A 39 -6.68 -3.40 -0.81
CA THR A 39 -6.23 -4.78 -0.55
C THR A 39 -5.56 -5.37 -1.78
N GLU A 40 -4.95 -6.55 -1.66
CA GLU A 40 -4.35 -7.26 -2.79
C GLU A 40 -5.34 -7.51 -3.93
N LYS A 41 -6.63 -7.69 -3.61
CA LYS A 41 -7.70 -7.87 -4.61
C LYS A 41 -7.84 -6.66 -5.55
N ASP A 42 -7.49 -5.46 -5.09
CA ASP A 42 -7.55 -4.26 -5.93
C ASP A 42 -6.40 -4.20 -6.97
N LEU A 43 -5.42 -5.10 -6.88
CA LEU A 43 -4.34 -5.25 -7.87
C LEU A 43 -4.71 -6.23 -9.00
N GLU A 44 -5.82 -6.95 -8.87
CA GLU A 44 -6.27 -7.93 -9.87
C GLU A 44 -6.54 -7.24 -11.22
N GLY A 45 -5.99 -7.82 -12.31
CA GLY A 45 -6.14 -7.28 -13.66
C GLY A 45 -5.19 -6.13 -14.02
N MET A 46 -4.28 -5.74 -13.12
CA MET A 46 -3.29 -4.70 -13.39
C MET A 46 -2.10 -5.25 -14.21
N GLU A 47 -1.99 -4.83 -15.47
CA GLU A 47 -0.95 -5.33 -16.41
C GLU A 47 0.46 -4.84 -16.07
N HIS A 48 0.59 -3.71 -15.38
CA HIS A 48 1.86 -2.98 -15.26
C HIS A 48 2.68 -3.27 -13.99
N LEU A 49 2.27 -4.27 -13.19
CA LEU A 49 2.93 -4.59 -11.93
C LEU A 49 4.39 -5.05 -12.12
N GLY A 50 4.68 -5.79 -13.20
CA GLY A 50 6.00 -6.38 -13.46
C GLY A 50 6.97 -5.53 -14.30
N TYR A 51 6.64 -4.27 -14.60
CA TYR A 51 7.47 -3.44 -15.47
C TYR A 51 8.75 -2.95 -14.77
N ALA A 52 9.82 -2.79 -15.55
CA ALA A 52 11.09 -2.21 -15.10
C ALA A 52 11.17 -0.71 -15.44
N ALA A 53 11.98 0.04 -14.68
CA ALA A 53 12.30 1.43 -15.00
C ALA A 53 13.27 1.49 -16.20
N GLY A 54 13.22 2.58 -16.96
CA GLY A 54 14.10 2.80 -18.12
C GLY A 54 13.74 2.02 -19.39
N ILE A 55 12.59 1.34 -19.40
CA ILE A 55 12.07 0.61 -20.56
C ILE A 55 10.67 1.16 -20.91
N PRO A 56 10.33 1.36 -22.20
CA PRO A 56 8.99 1.76 -22.60
C PRO A 56 7.92 0.84 -22.01
N PRO A 57 6.76 1.37 -21.53
CA PRO A 57 6.28 2.74 -21.60
C PRO A 57 6.68 3.63 -20.39
N TYR A 58 7.77 3.30 -19.69
CA TYR A 58 8.39 4.12 -18.63
C TYR A 58 7.51 4.40 -17.40
N LEU A 59 6.56 3.53 -17.08
CA LEU A 59 5.65 3.69 -15.92
C LEU A 59 6.39 3.78 -14.57
N ARG A 60 7.55 3.12 -14.45
CA ARG A 60 8.42 3.15 -13.25
C ARG A 60 9.51 4.23 -13.33
N GLY A 61 9.48 5.07 -14.37
CA GLY A 61 10.42 6.15 -14.60
C GLY A 61 11.31 5.94 -15.85
N PRO A 62 11.90 7.04 -16.37
CA PRO A 62 12.62 7.05 -17.65
C PRO A 62 14.04 6.47 -17.60
N TYR A 63 14.65 6.35 -16.41
CA TYR A 63 16.02 5.86 -16.24
C TYR A 63 16.04 4.58 -15.43
N SER A 64 16.86 3.59 -15.81
CA SER A 64 16.87 2.25 -15.18
C SER A 64 17.19 2.27 -13.68
N THR A 65 18.07 3.19 -13.24
CA THR A 65 18.46 3.32 -11.83
C THR A 65 17.74 4.43 -11.08
N MET A 66 16.94 5.25 -11.76
CA MET A 66 16.28 6.45 -11.20
C MET A 66 17.21 7.22 -10.24
N TYR A 67 16.78 7.43 -9.00
CA TYR A 67 17.49 8.23 -8.00
C TYR A 67 18.51 7.46 -7.16
N VAL A 68 18.77 6.19 -7.46
CA VAL A 68 19.75 5.38 -6.72
C VAL A 68 21.16 5.98 -6.81
N MET A 69 21.55 6.47 -7.99
CA MET A 69 22.89 7.08 -8.21
C MET A 69 22.87 8.61 -8.23
N ARG A 70 21.79 9.22 -8.74
CA ARG A 70 21.69 10.67 -8.95
C ARG A 70 20.31 11.14 -8.52
N PRO A 71 20.17 11.94 -7.44
CA PRO A 71 18.88 12.46 -7.02
C PRO A 71 18.32 13.47 -8.03
N TRP A 72 17.06 13.88 -7.85
CA TRP A 72 16.46 14.92 -8.67
C TRP A 72 17.19 16.25 -8.48
N THR A 73 17.27 17.04 -9.55
CA THR A 73 17.89 18.36 -9.52
C THR A 73 17.02 19.34 -8.72
N ILE A 74 17.58 19.99 -7.70
CA ILE A 74 16.96 21.15 -7.05
C ILE A 74 17.09 22.33 -8.02
N ARG A 75 15.97 22.96 -8.38
CA ARG A 75 15.94 24.12 -9.28
C ARG A 75 15.25 25.28 -8.60
#